data_AF-A0A8X6MSR3-F1
#
_entry.id   AF-A0A8X6MSR3-F1
#
_cell.length_a   1.000
_cell.length_b   1.000
_cell.length_c   1.000
_cell.angle_alpha   90.00
_cell.angle_beta   90.00
_cell.angle_gamma   90.00
#
_symmetry.space_group_name_H-M   'P 1'
#
loop_
_entity.id
_entity.type
_entity.pdbx_description
1 polymer ?
#
loop_
_entity_poly.entity_id
_entity_poly.type
_entity_poly.pdbx_seq_one_letter_code
_entity_poly.pdbx_strand_id
1 'polypeptide(L)'
;MGALFAYSYNVAFHPLDDRKVYFMQLHGIIQSSMSLLLLMIPAAGCNRALILLQKTIKSLPGWLPQHRKVLKMYIRQRHNKTFPLTLWNIYVIDVSLLISAFGTLLTYGFLVGNITIAKE
;
A
#
# COMPACT_ATOMS: atom_id res chain seq x y z
N MET A 1 -0.25 -5.08 -9.76
CA MET A 1 -0.47 -6.42 -9.18
C MET A 1 -0.64 -7.50 -10.23
N GLY A 2 -1.57 -7.40 -11.18
CA GLY A 2 -1.76 -8.44 -12.21
C GLY A 2 -0.51 -8.78 -13.02
N ALA A 3 0.25 -7.77 -13.45
CA ALA A 3 1.53 -7.98 -14.13
C ALA A 3 2.55 -8.72 -13.26
N LEU A 4 2.68 -8.34 -11.98
CA LEU A 4 3.58 -8.98 -11.03
C LEU A 4 3.22 -10.45 -10.82
N PHE A 5 1.92 -10.76 -10.68
CA PHE A 5 1.44 -12.14 -10.61
C PHE A 5 1.79 -12.94 -11.87
N ALA A 6 1.56 -12.38 -13.06
CA ALA A 6 1.85 -13.06 -14.32
C ALA A 6 3.35 -13.36 -14.49
N TYR A 7 4.23 -12.39 -14.24
CA TYR A 7 5.67 -12.59 -14.33
C TYR A 7 6.16 -13.64 -13.31
N SER A 8 5.68 -13.58 -12.07
CA SER A 8 6.03 -14.56 -11.03
C SER A 8 5.50 -15.96 -11.32
N TYR A 9 4.26 -16.07 -11.82
CA TYR A 9 3.64 -17.34 -12.21
C TYR A 9 4.42 -18.02 -13.34
N ASN A 10 4.77 -17.28 -14.39
CA ASN A 10 5.54 -17.81 -15.51
C ASN A 10 6.90 -18.34 -15.08
N VAL A 11 7.58 -17.67 -14.15
CA VAL A 11 8.87 -18.14 -13.62
C VAL A 11 8.72 -19.39 -12.76
N ALA A 12 7.64 -19.49 -11.98
CA ALA A 12 7.44 -20.59 -11.03
C ALA A 12 6.93 -21.89 -11.68
N PHE A 13 6.06 -21.80 -12.68
CA PHE A 13 5.32 -22.96 -13.21
C PHE A 13 5.60 -23.26 -14.69
N HIS A 14 6.21 -22.33 -15.44
CA HIS A 14 6.62 -22.62 -16.81
C HIS A 14 8.15 -22.75 -16.88
N PRO A 15 8.68 -23.91 -17.28
CA PRO A 15 10.11 -24.04 -17.54
C PRO A 15 10.50 -23.10 -18.70
N LEU A 16 11.29 -22.08 -18.37
CA LEU A 16 11.80 -21.12 -19.34
C LEU A 16 13.14 -21.64 -19.88
N ASP A 17 13.10 -22.33 -21.03
CA ASP A 17 14.31 -22.88 -21.67
C ASP A 17 15.27 -21.79 -22.18
N ASP A 18 14.74 -20.62 -22.55
CA ASP A 18 15.56 -19.50 -23.01
C ASP A 18 15.96 -18.57 -21.85
N ARG A 19 17.27 -18.51 -21.61
CA ARG A 19 17.92 -17.62 -20.63
C ARG A 19 17.50 -16.15 -20.80
N LYS A 20 17.30 -15.67 -22.04
CA LYS A 20 16.89 -14.28 -22.29
C LYS A 20 15.48 -14.01 -21.78
N VAL A 21 14.58 -14.96 -21.99
CA VAL A 21 13.19 -14.86 -21.52
C VAL A 21 13.16 -14.87 -19.99
N TYR A 22 13.98 -15.71 -19.35
CA TYR A 22 14.13 -15.71 -17.89
C TYR A 22 14.56 -14.36 -17.32
N PHE A 23 15.60 -13.74 -17.90
CA PHE A 23 16.04 -12.39 -17.47
C PHE A 23 14.97 -11.32 -17.68
N MET A 24 14.23 -11.39 -18.79
CA MET A 24 13.12 -10.46 -19.06
C MET A 24 12.01 -10.59 -18.01
N GLN A 25 11.67 -11.81 -17.60
CA GLN A 25 10.64 -12.06 -16.58
C GLN A 25 11.09 -11.56 -15.20
N LEU A 26 12.33 -11.82 -14.80
CA LEU A 26 12.90 -11.28 -13.55
C LEU A 26 12.88 -9.74 -13.52
N HIS A 27 13.28 -9.11 -14.62
CA HIS A 27 13.21 -7.66 -14.76
C HIS A 27 11.75 -7.16 -14.61
N GLY A 28 10.79 -7.86 -15.20
CA GLY A 28 9.36 -7.56 -15.07
C GLY A 28 8.87 -7.62 -13.61
N ILE A 29 9.33 -8.61 -12.83
CA ILE A 29 9.01 -8.73 -11.38
C ILE A 29 9.58 -7.54 -10.61
N ILE A 30 10.86 -7.20 -10.85
CA ILE A 30 11.53 -6.09 -10.15
C ILE A 30 10.83 -4.76 -10.49
N GLN A 31 10.56 -4.49 -11.76
CA GLN A 31 9.94 -3.23 -12.17
C GLN A 31 8.49 -3.10 -11.65
N SER A 32 7.72 -4.20 -11.67
CA SER A 32 6.35 -4.22 -11.15
C SER A 32 6.30 -4.04 -9.63
N SER A 33 7.30 -4.55 -8.90
CA SER A 33 7.39 -4.36 -7.45
C SER A 33 7.85 -2.95 -7.09
N MET A 34 8.83 -2.40 -7.82
CA MET A 34 9.30 -1.02 -7.65
C MET A 34 8.21 0.00 -7.91
N SER A 35 7.43 -0.15 -8.99
CA SER A 35 6.30 0.75 -9.28
C SER A 35 5.22 0.71 -8.20
N LEU A 36 4.92 -0.46 -7.65
CA LEU A 36 3.98 -0.59 -6.53
C LEU A 36 4.49 0.13 -5.28
N LEU A 37 5.76 -0.06 -4.94
CA LEU A 37 6.40 0.58 -3.79
C LEU A 37 6.48 2.09 -3.95
N LEU A 38 6.83 2.56 -5.15
CA LEU A 38 6.92 3.98 -5.49
C LEU A 38 5.60 4.72 -5.26
N LEU A 39 4.47 4.06 -5.50
CA LEU A 39 3.15 4.66 -5.29
C LEU A 39 2.70 4.57 -3.82
N MET A 40 2.94 3.43 -3.17
CA MET A 40 2.45 3.17 -1.81
C MET A 40 3.24 3.88 -0.72
N ILE A 41 4.57 3.96 -0.84
CA ILE A 41 5.45 4.57 0.18
C ILE A 41 5.14 6.05 0.44
N PRO A 42 5.13 6.95 -0.57
CA PRO A 42 4.86 8.37 -0.33
C PRO A 42 3.41 8.60 0.12
N ALA A 43 2.45 7.83 -0.39
CA ALA A 43 1.06 7.92 0.03
C ALA A 43 0.87 7.52 1.50
N ALA A 44 1.49 6.41 1.93
CA ALA A 44 1.49 6.00 3.34
C ALA A 44 2.26 6.99 4.23
N GLY A 45 3.36 7.55 3.74
CA GLY A 45 4.11 8.60 4.43
C GLY A 45 3.28 9.86 4.67
N CYS A 46 2.57 10.33 3.64
CA CYS A 46 1.70 11.49 3.74
C CYS A 46 0.52 11.25 4.71
N ASN A 47 -0.09 10.06 4.69
CA ASN A 47 -1.14 9.68 5.63
C ASN A 47 -0.63 9.63 7.08
N ARG A 48 0.56 9.08 7.31
CA ARG A 48 1.18 9.08 8.65
C ARG A 48 1.49 10.49 9.13
N ALA A 49 2.04 11.35 8.25
CA ALA A 49 2.30 12.75 8.58
C ALA A 49 1.01 13.50 8.93
N LEU A 50 -0.08 13.24 8.20
CA LEU A 50 -1.40 13.79 8.50
C LEU A 50 -1.90 13.33 9.88
N ILE A 51 -1.78 12.04 10.21
CA ILE A 51 -2.18 11.49 11.52
C ILE A 51 -1.37 12.14 12.65
N LEU A 52 -0.05 12.28 12.48
CA LEU A 52 0.82 12.94 13.47
C LEU A 52 0.44 14.40 13.66
N LEU A 53 0.21 15.13 12.57
CA LEU A 53 -0.22 16.52 12.59
C LEU A 53 -1.57 16.68 13.29
N GLN A 54 -2.53 15.78 13.06
CA GLN A 54 -3.81 15.75 13.77
C GLN A 54 -3.63 15.49 15.27
N LYS A 55 -2.73 14.57 15.67
CA LYS A 55 -2.43 14.32 17.09
C LYS A 55 -1.86 15.57 17.77
N THR A 56 -0.91 16.23 17.13
CA THR A 56 -0.29 17.47 17.63
C THR A 56 -1.30 18.61 17.72
N ILE A 57 -2.17 18.77 16.71
CA ILE A 57 -3.25 19.78 16.76
C ILE A 57 -4.24 19.48 17.89
N LYS A 58 -4.58 18.21 18.13
CA LYS A 58 -5.50 17.82 19.22
C LYS A 58 -4.89 18.03 20.62
N SER A 59 -3.57 17.93 20.78
CA SER A 59 -2.89 18.19 22.06
C SER A 59 -2.62 19.68 22.31
N LEU A 60 -2.55 20.50 21.27
CA LEU A 60 -2.30 21.96 21.33
C LEU A 60 -3.20 22.75 22.32
N PRO A 61 -4.52 22.49 22.43
CA PRO A 61 -5.40 23.18 23.38
C PRO A 61 -5.11 22.86 24.86
N GLY A 62 -4.31 21.83 25.14
CA GLY A 62 -3.79 21.55 26.48
C GLY A 62 -2.58 22.42 26.83
N TRP A 63 -1.82 22.87 25.83
CA TRP A 63 -0.62 23.70 26.00
C TRP A 63 -0.90 25.21 26.06
N LEU A 64 -1.98 25.70 25.44
CA LEU A 64 -2.41 27.11 25.54
C LEU A 64 -3.68 27.26 26.39
N PRO A 65 -3.55 27.44 27.71
CA PRO A 65 -4.71 27.62 28.60
C PRO A 65 -5.48 28.91 28.31
N GLN A 66 -4.78 29.95 27.84
CA GLN A 66 -5.34 31.30 27.67
C GLN A 66 -6.35 31.41 26.52
N HIS A 67 -6.24 30.59 25.47
CA HIS A 67 -7.10 30.66 24.26
C HIS A 67 -7.78 29.34 23.90
N ARG A 68 -7.91 28.44 24.88
CA ARG A 68 -8.40 27.07 24.70
C ARG A 68 -9.73 26.96 23.96
N LYS A 69 -10.72 27.80 24.27
CA LYS A 69 -12.07 27.76 23.64
C LYS A 69 -12.00 28.19 22.17
N VAL A 70 -11.29 29.27 21.86
CA VAL A 70 -11.15 29.82 20.50
C VAL A 70 -10.35 28.85 19.63
N LEU A 71 -9.23 28.34 20.15
CA LEU A 71 -8.38 27.37 19.46
C LEU A 71 -9.14 26.07 19.17
N LYS A 72 -9.95 25.58 20.13
CA LYS A 72 -10.77 24.37 19.95
C LYS A 72 -11.85 24.55 18.87
N MET A 73 -12.49 25.72 18.80
CA MET A 73 -13.45 26.04 17.73
C MET A 73 -12.78 26.10 16.36
N TYR A 74 -11.64 26.78 16.27
CA TYR A 74 -10.89 26.93 15.03
C TYR A 74 -10.38 25.59 14.49
N ILE A 75 -9.85 24.74 15.39
CA ILE A 75 -9.48 23.36 15.06
C ILE A 75 -10.70 22.58 14.59
N ARG A 76 -11.84 22.63 15.29
CA ARG A 76 -13.04 21.88 14.90
C ARG A 76 -13.56 22.28 13.51
N GLN A 77 -13.55 23.56 13.17
CA GLN A 77 -13.99 24.05 11.86
C GLN A 77 -13.04 23.63 10.72
N ARG A 78 -11.73 23.61 10.98
CA ARG A 78 -10.70 23.33 9.96
C ARG A 78 -10.34 21.85 9.83
N HIS A 79 -10.38 21.11 10.94
CA HIS A 79 -10.06 19.69 11.04
C HIS A 79 -11.17 18.79 10.47
N ASN A 80 -12.41 19.26 10.36
CA ASN A 80 -13.47 18.50 9.67
C ASN A 80 -13.23 18.32 8.16
N LYS A 81 -12.19 18.95 7.58
CA LYS A 81 -11.87 18.91 6.14
C LYS A 81 -10.56 18.19 5.80
N THR A 82 -9.97 17.42 6.71
CA THR A 82 -8.77 16.64 6.38
C THR A 82 -9.16 15.36 5.65
N PHE A 83 -8.85 15.29 4.36
CA PHE A 83 -9.04 14.12 3.51
C PHE A 83 -7.75 13.28 3.52
N PRO A 84 -7.72 12.11 4.19
CA PRO A 84 -6.60 11.20 4.03
C PRO A 84 -6.49 10.77 2.56
N LEU A 85 -5.26 10.52 2.10
CA LEU A 85 -5.03 9.92 0.79
C LEU A 85 -5.56 8.49 0.82
N THR A 86 -6.73 8.30 0.23
CA THR A 86 -7.40 7.01 0.14
C THR A 86 -7.27 6.49 -1.28
N LEU A 87 -6.97 5.21 -1.41
CA LEU A 87 -7.16 4.51 -2.67
C LEU A 87 -8.66 4.28 -2.83
N TRP A 88 -9.24 4.85 -3.90
CA TRP A 88 -10.64 4.67 -4.26
C TRP A 88 -11.65 5.02 -3.14
N ASN A 89 -11.30 5.92 -2.21
CA ASN A 89 -12.15 6.32 -1.07
C ASN A 89 -12.52 5.19 -0.07
N ILE A 90 -12.03 3.96 -0.30
CA ILE A 90 -12.38 2.76 0.47
C ILE A 90 -11.20 2.33 1.35
N TYR A 91 -9.96 2.52 0.89
CA TYR A 91 -8.77 2.10 1.63
C TYR A 91 -7.86 3.28 1.92
N VAL A 92 -7.60 3.54 3.20
CA VAL A 92 -6.48 4.42 3.59
C VAL A 92 -5.19 3.75 3.14
N ILE A 93 -4.37 4.48 2.39
CA ILE A 93 -3.09 3.94 1.93
C ILE A 93 -2.17 3.85 3.15
N ASP A 94 -2.03 2.64 3.67
CA ASP A 94 -1.18 2.29 4.80
C ASP A 94 -0.32 1.07 4.46
N VAL A 95 0.74 0.86 5.23
CA VAL A 95 1.66 -0.28 5.07
C VAL A 95 0.92 -1.63 5.20
N SER A 96 -0.19 -1.66 5.95
CA SER A 96 -1.07 -2.82 6.08
C SER A 96 -1.69 -3.25 4.74
N LEU A 97 -2.05 -2.29 3.88
CA LEU A 97 -2.60 -2.57 2.55
C LEU A 97 -1.58 -3.29 1.67
N LEU A 98 -0.31 -2.87 1.78
CA LEU A 98 0.79 -3.48 1.05
C LEU A 98 1.03 -4.93 1.52
N ILE A 99 1.05 -5.15 2.83
CA ILE A 99 1.17 -6.51 3.41
C ILE A 99 0.02 -7.40 2.97
N SER A 100 -1.22 -6.89 3.03
CA SER A 100 -2.40 -7.62 2.59
C SER A 100 -2.31 -7.99 1.10
N ALA A 101 -1.87 -7.05 0.26
CA ALA A 101 -1.75 -7.29 -1.17
C ALA A 101 -0.67 -8.36 -1.49
N PHE A 102 0.48 -8.35 -0.80
CA PHE A 102 1.46 -9.45 -0.89
C PHE A 102 0.92 -10.79 -0.37
N GLY A 103 0.17 -10.77 0.74
CA GLY A 103 -0.49 -11.95 1.27
C GLY A 103 -1.45 -12.58 0.26
N THR A 104 -2.30 -11.77 -0.36
CA THR A 104 -3.22 -12.25 -1.41
C THR A 104 -2.46 -12.83 -2.61
N LEU A 105 -1.35 -12.22 -3.03
CA LEU A 105 -0.53 -12.72 -4.12
C LEU A 105 0.02 -14.13 -3.82
N LEU A 106 0.51 -14.35 -2.59
CA LEU A 106 1.00 -15.66 -2.15
C LEU A 106 -0.14 -16.68 -2.04
N THR A 107 -1.27 -16.29 -1.46
CA THR A 107 -2.44 -17.18 -1.33
C THR A 107 -2.96 -17.61 -2.69
N TYR A 108 -3.13 -16.68 -3.63
CA TYR A 108 -3.55 -16.99 -4.99
C TYR A 108 -2.49 -17.82 -5.74
N GLY A 109 -1.20 -17.53 -5.56
CA GLY A 109 -0.12 -18.35 -6.12
C GLY A 109 -0.16 -19.80 -5.63
N PHE A 110 -0.37 -20.00 -4.33
CA PHE A 110 -0.50 -21.34 -3.73
C PHE A 110 -1.76 -22.07 -4.22
N LEU A 111 -2.89 -21.37 -4.31
CA LEU A 111 -4.15 -21.94 -4.80
C LEU A 111 -4.01 -22.40 -6.25
N VAL A 112 -3.48 -21.54 -7.12
CA VAL A 112 -3.27 -21.88 -8.53
C VAL A 112 -2.28 -23.04 -8.64
N GLY A 113 -1.16 -22.99 -7.92
CA GLY A 113 -0.15 -24.05 -7.93
C GLY A 113 -0.69 -25.44 -7.55
N ASN A 114 -1.52 -25.52 -6.51
CA ASN A 114 -2.13 -26.80 -6.13
C ASN A 114 -3.13 -27.30 -7.19
N ILE A 115 -3.88 -26.40 -7.83
CA ILE A 115 -4.83 -26.78 -8.87
C ILE A 115 -4.10 -27.28 -10.13
N THR A 116 -2.95 -26.69 -10.49
CA THR A 116 -2.13 -27.18 -11.61
C THR A 116 -1.51 -28.53 -11.31
N ILE A 117 -0.95 -28.72 -10.10
CA ILE A 117 -0.35 -30.00 -9.68
C ILE A 117 -1.40 -31.11 -9.58
N ALA A 118 -2.61 -30.81 -9.14
CA ALA A 118 -3.70 -31.80 -9.03
C ALA A 118 -4.33 -32.20 -10.39
N LYS A 119 -3.92 -31.56 -11.49
CA LYS A 119 -4.44 -31.82 -12.84
C LYS A 119 -3.48 -32.63 -13.72
N GLU A 120 -2.22 -32.80 -13.31
CA GLU A 120 -1.24 -33.72 -13.91
C GLU A 120 -1.38 -35.12 -13.31
#